data_AF-A0A7S1P5M7-F1
#
_entry.id   AF-A0A7S1P5M7-F1
#
_cell.length_a   1.000
_cell.length_b   1.000
_cell.length_c   1.000
_cell.angle_alpha   90.00
_cell.angle_beta   90.00
_cell.angle_gamma   90.00
#
_symmetry.space_group_name_H-M   'P 1'
#
loop_
_entity.id
_entity.type
_entity.pdbx_description
1 polymer ?
#
loop_
_entity_poly.entity_id
_entity_poly.type
_entity_poly.pdbx_seq_one_letter_code
_entity_poly.pdbx_strand_id
1 'polypeptide(L)'
;HLHERGVIHRDVKSANVLACPDGGIKLIDFGLACRYNPGDSKTTHVATCHYRPPDIHLGNSNYETEIDTFGVGCLMAELLLGFPAFYDHPGMKRDHTKMHQQKRDGGPAEHRAPGW
;
A
#
# COMPACT_ATOMS: atom_id res chain seq x y z
N HIS A 1 -14.65 -12.27 0.39
CA HIS A 1 -15.63 -12.15 -0.73
C HIS A 1 -15.03 -11.72 -2.07
N LEU A 2 -14.45 -10.51 -2.22
CA LEU A 2 -13.89 -10.05 -3.51
C LEU A 2 -12.63 -10.81 -3.91
N HIS A 3 -11.66 -10.91 -2.99
CA HIS A 3 -10.40 -11.63 -3.22
C HIS A 3 -10.61 -13.12 -3.53
N GLU A 4 -11.57 -13.78 -2.87
CA GLU A 4 -12.00 -15.15 -3.19
C GLU A 4 -12.51 -15.32 -4.64
N ARG A 5 -13.01 -14.24 -5.25
CA ARG A 5 -13.47 -14.21 -6.65
C ARG A 5 -12.40 -13.70 -7.61
N GLY A 6 -11.18 -13.51 -7.12
CA GLY A 6 -10.07 -12.95 -7.89
C GLY A 6 -10.31 -11.50 -8.30
N VAL A 7 -11.02 -10.70 -7.49
CA VAL A 7 -11.24 -9.27 -7.74
C VAL A 7 -10.48 -8.45 -6.70
N ILE A 8 -9.69 -7.49 -7.17
CA ILE A 8 -8.98 -6.49 -6.37
C ILE A 8 -9.70 -5.16 -6.53
N HIS A 9 -10.04 -4.48 -5.43
CA HIS A 9 -10.79 -3.23 -5.44
C HIS A 9 -9.93 -2.04 -5.88
N ARG A 10 -8.71 -1.94 -5.35
CA ARG A 10 -7.68 -0.91 -5.65
C ARG A 10 -8.06 0.53 -5.28
N ASP A 11 -9.19 0.77 -4.62
CA ASP A 11 -9.53 2.09 -4.05
C ASP A 11 -10.33 1.99 -2.74
N VAL A 12 -9.84 1.18 -1.80
CA VAL A 12 -10.41 1.11 -0.46
C VAL A 12 -10.11 2.41 0.29
N LYS A 13 -11.16 3.14 0.67
CA LYS A 13 -11.10 4.39 1.46
C LYS A 13 -12.43 4.66 2.15
N SER A 14 -12.43 5.54 3.14
CA SER A 14 -13.65 5.89 3.92
C SER A 14 -14.80 6.38 3.03
N ALA A 15 -14.51 7.20 2.02
CA ALA A 15 -15.50 7.68 1.06
C ALA A 15 -16.16 6.57 0.19
N ASN A 16 -15.52 5.40 0.08
CA ASN A 16 -16.04 4.26 -0.67
C ASN A 16 -16.71 3.21 0.24
N VAL A 17 -16.97 3.53 1.50
CA VAL A 17 -17.62 2.65 2.46
C VAL A 17 -18.96 3.24 2.88
N LEU A 18 -20.04 2.55 2.52
CA LEU A 18 -21.41 2.98 2.82
C LEU A 18 -21.97 2.24 4.04
N ALA A 19 -22.37 2.99 5.06
CA ALA A 19 -23.17 2.48 6.16
C ALA A 19 -24.65 2.39 5.75
N CYS A 20 -25.25 1.22 5.95
CA CYS A 20 -26.64 0.96 5.62
C CYS A 20 -27.54 1.09 6.87
N PRO A 21 -28.85 1.41 6.71
CA PRO A 21 -29.77 1.57 7.85
C PRO A 21 -29.95 0.32 8.70
N ASP A 22 -29.65 -0.86 8.15
CA ASP A 22 -29.67 -2.15 8.83
C ASP A 22 -28.41 -2.42 9.67
N GLY A 23 -27.49 -1.46 9.76
CA GLY A 23 -26.19 -1.61 10.42
C GLY A 23 -25.15 -2.33 9.57
N GLY A 24 -25.48 -2.70 8.33
CA GLY A 24 -24.54 -3.29 7.39
C GLY A 24 -23.57 -2.27 6.80
N ILE A 25 -22.44 -2.76 6.30
CA ILE A 25 -21.45 -1.95 5.60
C ILE A 25 -21.26 -2.52 4.19
N LYS A 26 -21.24 -1.63 3.18
CA LYS A 26 -21.03 -2.01 1.79
C LYS A 26 -19.90 -1.20 1.18
N LEU A 27 -19.00 -1.89 0.48
CA LEU A 27 -17.98 -1.26 -0.35
C LEU A 27 -18.62 -0.81 -1.67
N ILE A 28 -18.31 0.40 -2.10
CA ILE A 28 -18.80 1.00 -3.34
C ILE A 28 -17.64 1.47 -4.22
N ASP A 29 -17.95 1.90 -5.44
CA ASP A 29 -17.01 2.42 -6.44
C ASP A 29 -15.93 1.42 -6.90
N PHE A 30 -16.33 0.56 -7.83
CA PHE A 30 -15.46 -0.43 -8.48
C PHE A 30 -14.78 0.13 -9.75
N GLY A 31 -14.76 1.45 -9.96
CA GLY A 31 -14.19 2.05 -11.18
C GLY A 31 -12.71 1.76 -11.39
N LEU A 32 -11.99 1.48 -10.29
CA LEU A 32 -10.59 1.05 -10.31
C LEU A 32 -10.43 -0.45 -10.06
N ALA A 33 -11.49 -1.23 -9.91
CA ALA A 33 -11.35 -2.67 -9.65
C ALA A 33 -10.74 -3.42 -10.84
N CYS A 34 -10.01 -4.50 -10.58
CA CYS A 34 -9.52 -5.40 -11.62
C CYS A 34 -9.56 -6.86 -11.19
N ARG A 35 -9.48 -7.76 -12.18
CA ARG A 35 -9.27 -9.18 -11.90
C ARG A 35 -7.79 -9.44 -11.62
N TYR A 36 -7.56 -10.30 -10.64
CA TYR A 36 -6.27 -10.90 -10.41
C TYR A 36 -6.02 -11.99 -11.46
N ASN A 37 -4.99 -11.78 -12.27
CA ASN A 37 -4.39 -12.79 -13.13
C ASN A 37 -2.91 -12.94 -12.71
N PRO A 38 -2.45 -14.16 -12.35
CA PRO A 38 -1.05 -14.40 -12.08
C PRO A 38 -0.19 -14.04 -13.30
N GLY A 39 0.89 -13.27 -13.10
CA GLY A 39 1.82 -12.87 -14.16
C GLY A 39 1.50 -11.57 -14.89
N ASP A 40 0.31 -10.98 -14.68
CA ASP A 40 -0.03 -9.67 -15.25
C ASP A 40 0.55 -8.52 -14.42
N SER A 41 1.40 -7.70 -15.05
CA SER A 41 1.85 -6.42 -14.52
C SER A 41 0.68 -5.43 -14.46
N LYS A 42 0.51 -4.76 -13.31
CA LYS A 42 -0.61 -3.85 -13.07
C LYS A 42 -0.14 -2.40 -12.98
N THR A 43 -1.02 -1.49 -13.36
CA THR A 43 -0.77 -0.05 -13.25
C THR A 43 -0.54 0.36 -11.79
N THR A 44 0.52 1.11 -11.51
CA THR A 44 0.87 1.58 -10.16
C THR A 44 0.08 2.83 -9.74
N HIS A 45 -0.50 3.55 -10.70
CA HIS A 45 -1.31 4.76 -10.46
C HIS A 45 -2.76 4.42 -10.06
N VAL A 46 -2.91 3.68 -8.97
CA VAL A 46 -4.19 3.27 -8.38
C VAL A 46 -4.21 3.59 -6.89
N ALA A 47 -5.37 3.48 -6.24
CA ALA A 47 -5.63 3.89 -4.87
C ALA A 47 -5.42 5.39 -4.62
N THR A 48 -6.25 5.93 -3.72
CA THR A 48 -6.04 7.26 -3.15
C THR A 48 -4.71 7.28 -2.37
N CYS A 49 -3.88 8.33 -2.52
CA CYS A 49 -2.49 8.36 -2.03
C CYS A 49 -2.32 7.96 -0.55
N HIS A 50 -3.24 8.36 0.33
CA HIS A 50 -3.16 8.04 1.78
C HIS A 50 -3.47 6.58 2.13
N TYR A 51 -4.06 5.82 1.20
CA TYR A 51 -4.43 4.41 1.38
C TYR A 51 -3.57 3.48 0.53
N ARG A 52 -2.55 4.03 -0.16
CA ARG A 52 -1.71 3.28 -1.09
C ARG A 52 -0.48 2.73 -0.34
N PRO A 53 -0.17 1.43 -0.50
CA PRO A 53 1.04 0.82 0.04
C PRO A 53 2.34 1.54 -0.38
N PRO A 54 3.39 1.53 0.46
CA PRO A 54 4.66 2.19 0.16
C PRO A 54 5.42 1.55 -1.01
N ASP A 55 5.35 0.23 -1.19
CA ASP A 55 5.97 -0.49 -2.30
C ASP A 55 5.34 -0.14 -3.65
N ILE A 56 4.02 0.08 -3.70
CA ILE A 56 3.34 0.58 -4.90
C ILE A 56 3.73 2.05 -5.19
N HIS A 57 3.90 2.88 -4.16
CA HIS A 57 4.48 4.22 -4.32
C HIS A 57 5.90 4.18 -4.91
N LEU A 58 6.67 3.14 -4.59
CA LEU A 58 8.02 2.89 -5.14
C LEU A 58 7.99 2.25 -6.53
N GLY A 59 6.81 2.11 -7.14
CA GLY A 59 6.66 1.61 -8.51
C GLY A 59 6.52 0.09 -8.64
N ASN A 60 6.27 -0.63 -7.54
CA ASN A 60 5.96 -2.05 -7.62
C ASN A 60 4.63 -2.29 -8.38
N SER A 61 4.72 -2.87 -9.56
CA SER A 61 3.57 -3.25 -10.40
C SER A 61 3.10 -4.69 -10.18
N ASN A 62 3.84 -5.47 -9.39
CA ASN A 62 3.55 -6.87 -9.09
C ASN A 62 2.83 -6.98 -7.75
N TYR A 63 1.68 -6.32 -7.67
CA TYR A 63 0.80 -6.40 -6.51
C TYR A 63 -0.43 -7.28 -6.82
N GLU A 64 -1.00 -7.85 -5.77
CA GLU A 64 -2.20 -8.65 -5.79
C GLU A 64 -3.25 -8.06 -4.83
N THR A 65 -3.80 -8.89 -3.95
CA THR A 65 -4.90 -8.53 -3.03
C THR A 65 -4.45 -7.69 -1.83
N GLU A 66 -3.15 -7.69 -1.52
CA GLU A 66 -2.55 -7.00 -0.38
C GLU A 66 -2.70 -5.49 -0.42
N ILE A 67 -2.87 -4.89 -1.61
CA ILE A 67 -3.19 -3.46 -1.75
C ILE A 67 -4.48 -3.09 -1.01
N ASP A 68 -5.51 -3.94 -1.10
CA ASP A 68 -6.79 -3.69 -0.43
C ASP A 68 -6.66 -3.93 1.08
N THR A 69 -5.87 -4.93 1.50
CA THR A 69 -5.59 -5.21 2.91
C THR A 69 -4.90 -4.01 3.58
N PHE A 70 -3.94 -3.39 2.91
CA PHE A 70 -3.30 -2.17 3.39
C PHE A 70 -4.30 -1.00 3.49
N GLY A 71 -5.14 -0.82 2.47
CA GLY A 71 -6.20 0.19 2.47
C GLY A 71 -7.19 0.01 3.63
N VAL A 72 -7.56 -1.23 3.97
CA VAL A 72 -8.38 -1.54 5.15
C VAL A 72 -7.66 -1.16 6.44
N GLY A 73 -6.35 -1.43 6.55
CA GLY A 73 -5.55 -0.98 7.70
C GLY A 73 -5.55 0.54 7.87
N CYS A 74 -5.43 1.28 6.77
CA CYS A 74 -5.52 2.74 6.77
C CYS A 74 -6.91 3.24 7.19
N LEU A 75 -7.98 2.59 6.69
CA LEU A 75 -9.35 2.89 7.09
C LEU A 75 -9.60 2.64 8.58
N MET A 76 -9.11 1.52 9.12
CA MET A 76 -9.21 1.23 10.56
C MET A 76 -8.49 2.29 11.40
N ALA A 77 -7.27 2.66 10.99
CA ALA A 77 -6.52 3.72 11.67
C ALA A 77 -7.25 5.07 11.60
N GLU A 78 -7.82 5.43 10.45
CA GLU A 78 -8.62 6.64 10.29
C GLU A 78 -9.84 6.66 11.21
N LEU A 79 -10.56 5.54 11.33
CA LEU A 79 -11.72 5.44 12.25
C LEU A 79 -11.32 5.64 13.72
N LEU A 80 -10.11 5.22 14.10
CA LEU A 80 -9.59 5.39 15.46
C LEU A 80 -9.06 6.82 15.71
N LEU A 81 -8.43 7.43 14.70
CA LEU A 81 -7.81 8.75 14.81
C LEU A 81 -8.80 9.89 14.55
N GLY A 82 -9.88 9.64 13.81
CA GLY A 82 -10.79 10.65 13.29
C GLY A 82 -10.26 11.41 12.05
N PHE A 83 -9.07 11.07 11.56
CA PHE A 83 -8.46 11.63 10.36
C PHE A 83 -7.53 10.61 9.68
N PRO A 84 -7.19 10.76 8.37
CA PRO A 84 -6.43 9.74 7.66
C PRO A 84 -5.01 9.59 8.22
N ALA A 85 -4.60 8.34 8.46
CA ALA A 85 -3.35 8.02 9.18
C ALA A 85 -2.07 8.55 8.50
N PHE A 86 -2.08 8.66 7.17
CA PHE A 86 -0.93 9.11 6.37
C PHE A 86 -1.15 10.49 5.74
N TYR A 87 -2.06 11.29 6.30
CA TYR A 87 -2.27 12.69 5.89
C TYR A 87 -1.17 13.61 6.45
N ASP A 88 -0.80 14.62 5.68
CA ASP A 88 0.04 15.74 6.14
C ASP A 88 -0.74 16.63 7.11
N HIS A 89 -0.83 16.23 8.39
CA HIS A 89 -1.49 17.06 9.40
C HIS A 89 -0.51 18.13 9.91
N PRO A 90 -0.89 19.43 9.97
CA PRO A 90 0.00 20.51 10.41
C PRO A 90 0.50 20.36 11.86
N GLY A 91 -0.15 19.51 12.67
CA GLY A 91 0.29 19.14 14.02
C GLY A 91 1.25 17.93 14.10
N MET A 92 1.45 17.19 13.00
CA MET A 92 2.32 16.01 12.94
C MET A 92 3.73 16.45 12.51
N LYS A 93 4.61 16.72 13.48
CA LYS A 93 6.02 17.01 13.19
C LYS A 93 6.68 15.75 12.64
N ARG A 94 6.99 15.74 11.35
CA ARG A 94 7.78 14.68 10.75
C ARG A 94 9.25 14.93 11.07
N ASP A 95 9.88 14.04 11.85
CA ASP A 95 11.33 14.04 11.98
C ASP A 95 11.92 13.35 10.74
N HIS A 96 12.14 14.12 9.67
CA HIS A 96 12.75 13.63 8.41
C HIS A 96 14.26 13.43 8.52
N THR A 97 14.85 13.61 9.70
CA THR A 97 16.28 13.47 9.90
C THR A 97 16.59 12.02 10.27
N LYS A 98 17.39 11.34 9.44
CA LYS A 98 18.16 10.09 9.71
C LYS A 98 17.74 8.79 9.01
N MET A 99 17.32 8.83 7.74
CA MET A 99 17.31 7.60 6.89
C MET A 99 18.40 7.58 5.79
N HIS A 100 19.16 8.67 5.62
CA HIS A 100 20.35 8.71 4.76
C HIS A 100 21.61 8.93 5.61
N GLN A 101 22.15 7.88 6.24
CA GLN A 101 23.60 7.68 6.39
C GLN A 101 23.89 6.35 7.12
N GLN A 102 23.77 5.20 6.47
CA GLN A 102 24.56 4.03 6.90
C GLN A 102 24.75 3.07 5.72
N LYS A 103 25.68 3.40 4.82
CA LYS A 103 26.42 2.44 3.99
C LYS A 103 27.57 3.18 3.33
N ARG A 104 28.77 2.98 3.88
CA ARG A 104 30.10 3.00 3.26
C ARG A 104 31.09 2.77 4.39
N ASP A 105 31.37 1.51 4.65
CA ASP A 105 32.69 1.02 5.09
C ASP A 105 32.64 -0.51 5.01
N GLY A 106 33.35 -1.05 4.02
CA GLY A 106 33.33 -2.46 3.65
C GLY A 106 33.89 -2.62 2.25
N GLY A 107 35.16 -2.26 2.07
CA GLY A 107 35.90 -2.56 0.84
C GLY A 107 36.05 -4.08 0.66
N PRO A 108 36.07 -4.59 -0.59
CA PRO A 108 36.05 -6.02 -0.85
C PRO A 108 37.39 -6.67 -0.53
N ALA A 109 37.35 -7.74 0.28
CA ALA A 109 38.42 -8.71 0.40
C ALA A 109 38.41 -9.62 -0.84
N GLU A 110 39.41 -9.47 -1.71
CA GLU A 110 39.64 -10.40 -2.82
C GLU A 110 40.34 -11.67 -2.30
N HIS A 111 39.58 -12.75 -2.13
CA HIS A 111 40.12 -14.10 -2.04
C HIS A 111 40.21 -14.68 -3.45
N ARG A 112 41.43 -14.81 -3.98
CA ARG A 112 41.72 -15.67 -5.13
C ARG A 112 42.69 -16.77 -4.67
N ALA A 113 42.23 -18.01 -4.74
CA ALA A 113 43.02 -19.23 -4.55
C ALA A 113 43.12 -19.97 -5.91
N PRO A 114 44.04 -20.96 -6.05
CA PRO A 114 44.95 -21.06 -7.20
C PRO A 114 44.56 -22.11 -8.25
N GLY A 115 45.24 -22.09 -9.40
CA GLY A 115 45.27 -23.22 -10.31
C GLY A 115 45.88 -22.90 -11.68
N TRP A 116 47.10 -23.41 -11.89
CA TRP A 116 47.85 -23.75 -13.12
C TRP A 116 47.96 -22.73 -14.26
#